data_AF-A0A7W0V954-F1
#
_entry.id   AF-A0A7W0V954-F1
#
_cell.length_a   1.000
_cell.length_b   1.000
_cell.length_c   1.000
_cell.angle_alpha   90.00
_cell.angle_beta   90.00
_cell.angle_gamma   90.00
#
_symmetry.space_group_name_H-M   'P 1'
#
loop_
_entity.id
_entity.type
_entity.pdbx_description
1 polymer ?
#
loop_
_entity_poly.entity_id
_entity_poly.type
_entity_poly.pdbx_seq_one_letter_code
_entity_poly.pdbx_strand_id
1 'polypeptide(L)'
;MQQALVILGAPGEFVSRDARRVDLVHTELCSLHLDPTDHSIEQLVAQSLFADGLIRYSMSRDDDGPGLRVLGLHECLLPDSADVMTWRVSDWGMQMTLACDVPDRISGALRGFMLELLQRAGLGPGAPGSCRTTSPSVVTT
;
A
#
# COMPACT_ATOMS: atom_id res chain seq x y z
N MET A 1 -7.90 0.96 2.35
CA MET A 1 -6.57 1.64 2.37
C MET A 1 -5.57 0.98 1.39
N GLN A 2 -6.02 0.53 0.21
CA GLN A 2 -5.19 -0.18 -0.80
C GLN A 2 -4.66 0.73 -1.93
N GLN A 3 -4.87 2.06 -1.87
CA GLN A 3 -4.77 2.89 -3.07
C GLN A 3 -3.33 3.18 -3.54
N ALA A 4 -2.35 3.25 -2.64
CA ALA A 4 -0.98 3.63 -3.04
C ALA A 4 -0.29 2.60 -3.94
N LEU A 5 -0.52 1.30 -3.69
CA LEU A 5 0.14 0.24 -4.45
C LEU A 5 -0.47 0.11 -5.86
N VAL A 6 -1.78 0.27 -6.02
CA VAL A 6 -2.45 0.18 -7.34
C VAL A 6 -1.98 1.27 -8.31
N ILE A 7 -1.58 2.44 -7.79
CA ILE A 7 -1.05 3.54 -8.62
C ILE A 7 0.40 3.26 -9.05
N LEU A 8 1.08 2.29 -8.43
CA LEU A 8 2.35 1.78 -8.87
C LEU A 8 2.10 0.41 -9.52
N GLY A 9 1.73 0.35 -10.79
CA GLY A 9 1.75 -0.94 -11.50
C GLY A 9 3.16 -1.33 -11.91
N ALA A 10 3.29 -2.21 -12.92
CA ALA A 10 4.58 -2.75 -13.31
C ALA A 10 5.61 -1.63 -13.58
N PRO A 11 6.89 -1.82 -13.17
CA PRO A 11 7.92 -0.80 -13.33
C PRO A 11 8.04 -0.41 -14.81
N GLY A 12 7.60 0.82 -15.13
CA GLY A 12 7.66 1.39 -16.48
C GLY A 12 6.32 1.65 -17.19
N GLU A 13 5.18 1.26 -16.62
CA GLU A 13 3.86 1.40 -17.30
C GLU A 13 3.07 2.68 -16.94
N PHE A 14 3.37 3.34 -15.83
CA PHE A 14 2.59 4.51 -15.34
C PHE A 14 3.02 5.84 -15.93
N VAL A 15 4.28 5.91 -16.33
CA VAL A 15 4.79 7.04 -17.07
C VAL A 15 4.55 6.69 -18.53
N SER A 16 3.65 7.41 -19.22
CA SER A 16 3.54 7.30 -20.68
C SER A 16 4.96 7.34 -21.26
N ARG A 17 5.24 6.62 -22.35
CA ARG A 17 6.61 6.55 -22.89
C ARG A 17 7.28 7.91 -23.06
N ASP A 18 6.47 8.96 -23.20
CA ASP A 18 6.89 10.34 -23.41
C ASP A 18 6.89 11.22 -22.14
N ALA A 19 6.20 10.82 -21.07
CA ALA A 19 6.27 11.54 -19.80
C ALA A 19 7.62 11.26 -19.12
N ARG A 20 8.21 12.28 -18.49
CA ARG A 20 9.43 12.12 -17.68
C ARG A 20 9.15 12.14 -16.18
N ARG A 21 7.99 12.69 -15.81
CA ARG A 21 7.56 12.87 -14.42
C ARG A 21 6.03 12.73 -14.33
N VAL A 22 5.59 12.06 -13.27
CA VAL A 22 4.18 11.88 -12.90
C VAL A 22 4.01 12.35 -11.47
N ASP A 23 2.99 13.15 -11.20
CA ASP A 23 2.59 13.53 -9.85
C ASP A 23 1.46 12.63 -9.38
N LEU A 24 1.63 12.04 -8.19
CA LEU A 24 0.62 11.26 -7.50
C LEU A 24 0.05 12.12 -6.37
N VAL A 25 -1.27 12.21 -6.30
CA VAL A 25 -1.98 12.96 -5.27
C VAL A 25 -2.97 12.02 -4.61
N HIS A 26 -2.78 11.81 -3.31
CA HIS A 26 -3.69 11.08 -2.45
C HIS A 26 -4.59 12.06 -1.74
N THR A 27 -5.89 11.77 -1.74
CA THR A 27 -6.89 12.51 -0.99
C THR A 27 -7.82 11.49 -0.35
N GLU A 28 -7.54 11.18 0.91
CA GLU A 28 -8.29 10.21 1.70
C GLU A 28 -9.13 11.00 2.71
N LEU A 29 -10.45 10.91 2.59
CA LEU A 29 -11.42 11.57 3.47
C LEU A 29 -12.18 10.50 4.26
N CYS A 30 -11.47 9.78 5.13
CA CYS A 30 -12.02 8.70 5.95
C CYS A 30 -13.18 9.14 6.85
N SER A 31 -13.20 10.42 7.25
CA SER A 31 -14.25 11.01 8.08
C SER A 31 -15.63 10.99 7.42
N LEU A 32 -15.70 10.94 6.07
CA LEU A 32 -16.96 10.81 5.31
C LEU A 32 -17.65 9.46 5.52
N HIS A 33 -16.93 8.49 6.08
CA HIS A 33 -17.40 7.12 6.27
C HIS A 33 -17.75 6.81 7.74
N LEU A 34 -17.68 7.80 8.62
CA LEU A 34 -18.00 7.64 10.02
C LEU A 34 -19.52 7.64 10.24
N ASP A 35 -20.02 6.65 10.98
CA ASP A 35 -21.36 6.66 11.55
C ASP A 35 -21.26 6.90 13.05
N PRO A 36 -21.48 8.14 13.54
CA PRO A 36 -21.36 8.45 14.96
C PRO A 36 -22.44 7.77 15.81
N THR A 37 -23.45 7.15 15.20
CA THR A 37 -24.55 6.47 15.89
C THR A 37 -24.29 4.98 16.10
N ASP A 38 -23.32 4.40 15.39
CA ASP A 38 -22.94 3.00 15.55
C ASP A 38 -21.81 2.87 16.58
N HIS A 39 -22.16 2.29 17.74
CA HIS A 39 -21.23 2.04 18.85
C HIS A 39 -20.81 0.57 18.97
N SER A 40 -20.96 -0.22 17.90
CA SER A 40 -20.39 -1.56 17.86
C SER A 40 -18.87 -1.51 18.03
N ILE A 41 -18.29 -2.53 18.67
CA ILE A 41 -16.83 -2.59 18.92
C ILE A 41 -16.04 -2.51 17.61
N GLU A 42 -16.54 -3.14 16.55
CA GLU A 42 -15.96 -3.08 15.21
C GLU A 42 -15.90 -1.63 14.69
N GLN A 43 -17.00 -0.89 14.77
CA GLN A 43 -17.03 0.51 14.34
C GLN A 43 -16.18 1.40 15.23
N LEU A 44 -16.19 1.22 16.56
CA LEU A 44 -15.31 2.00 17.43
C LEU A 44 -13.82 1.82 17.10
N VAL A 45 -13.41 0.60 16.74
CA VAL A 45 -12.05 0.33 16.25
C VAL A 45 -11.81 0.99 14.90
N ALA A 46 -12.71 0.81 13.93
CA ALA A 46 -12.58 1.42 12.61
C ALA A 46 -12.49 2.96 12.69
N GLN A 47 -13.41 3.59 13.40
CA GLN A 47 -13.52 5.05 13.53
C GLN A 47 -12.34 5.67 14.29
N SER A 48 -11.67 4.90 15.16
CA SER A 48 -10.45 5.37 15.86
C SER A 48 -9.16 5.10 15.10
N LEU A 49 -9.18 4.20 14.11
CA LEU A 49 -8.01 3.82 13.32
C LEU A 49 -7.78 4.74 12.12
N PHE A 50 -8.84 5.24 11.49
CA PHE A 50 -8.76 6.00 10.25
C PHE A 50 -8.88 7.52 10.47
N ALA A 51 -8.15 8.29 9.66
CA ALA A 51 -8.15 9.74 9.68
C ALA A 51 -8.05 10.29 8.25
N ASP A 52 -8.40 11.57 8.08
CA ASP A 52 -8.26 12.26 6.81
C ASP A 52 -6.80 12.60 6.52
N GLY A 53 -6.40 12.49 5.25
CA GLY A 53 -5.03 12.71 4.84
C GLY A 53 -4.91 13.09 3.37
N LEU A 54 -4.08 14.10 3.10
CA LEU A 54 -3.73 14.52 1.75
C LEU A 54 -2.21 14.54 1.62
N ILE A 55 -1.70 13.94 0.55
CA ILE A 55 -0.27 13.95 0.23
C ILE A 55 -0.07 13.99 -1.28
N ARG A 56 0.96 14.72 -1.72
CA ARG A 56 1.46 14.68 -3.09
C ARG A 56 2.91 14.22 -3.08
N TYR A 57 3.26 13.39 -4.04
CA TYR A 57 4.64 13.06 -4.37
C TYR A 57 4.80 12.88 -5.87
N SER A 58 6.03 12.74 -6.35
CA SER A 58 6.32 12.61 -7.77
C SER A 58 7.16 11.38 -8.04
N MET A 59 6.91 10.76 -9.18
CA MET A 59 7.74 9.71 -9.75
C MET A 59 8.37 10.24 -11.04
N SER A 60 9.68 10.07 -11.18
CA SER A 60 10.41 10.39 -12.41
C SER A 60 11.11 9.16 -12.95
N ARG A 61 11.34 9.13 -14.27
CA ARG A 61 12.22 8.15 -14.91
C ARG A 61 13.70 8.53 -14.77
N ASP A 62 13.98 9.83 -14.74
CA ASP A 62 15.31 10.39 -14.66
C ASP A 62 15.72 10.56 -13.18
N ASP A 63 16.99 10.29 -12.89
CA ASP A 63 17.60 10.35 -11.55
C ASP A 63 18.17 11.75 -11.29
N ASP A 64 17.26 12.72 -11.16
CA ASP A 64 17.61 14.15 -11.08
C ASP A 64 17.80 14.67 -9.63
N GLY A 65 17.71 13.81 -8.61
CA GLY A 65 17.84 14.23 -7.21
C GLY A 65 17.61 13.14 -6.16
N PRO A 66 17.76 13.45 -4.86
CA PRO A 66 17.54 12.50 -3.78
C PRO A 66 16.10 12.00 -3.75
N GLY A 67 15.90 10.67 -3.70
CA GLY A 67 14.58 10.05 -3.67
C GLY A 67 14.64 8.54 -3.42
N LEU A 68 13.47 7.89 -3.38
CA LEU A 68 13.36 6.44 -3.26
C LEU A 68 13.31 5.79 -4.63
N ARG A 69 14.16 4.78 -4.86
CA ARG A 69 14.18 4.01 -6.10
C ARG A 69 13.27 2.79 -5.99
N VAL A 70 12.37 2.63 -6.96
CA VAL A 70 11.50 1.46 -7.09
C VAL A 70 12.30 0.31 -7.71
N LEU A 71 12.52 -0.77 -6.94
CA LEU A 71 13.32 -1.93 -7.38
C LEU A 71 12.46 -3.10 -7.89
N GLY A 72 11.21 -3.18 -7.43
CA GLY A 72 10.30 -4.26 -7.78
C GLY A 72 8.92 -4.00 -7.18
N LEU A 73 7.92 -4.65 -7.76
CA LEU A 73 6.54 -4.59 -7.29
C LEU A 73 5.92 -5.97 -7.25
N HIS A 74 5.08 -6.16 -6.24
CA HIS A 74 4.33 -7.37 -6.05
C HIS A 74 3.02 -7.03 -5.34
N GLU A 75 1.93 -7.54 -5.88
CA GLU A 75 0.58 -7.43 -5.34
C GLU A 75 -0.06 -8.82 -5.44
N CYS A 76 -0.85 -9.20 -4.43
CA CYS A 76 -1.63 -10.42 -4.43
C CYS A 76 -2.92 -10.24 -3.63
N LEU A 77 -3.94 -11.01 -3.98
CA LEU A 77 -5.14 -11.17 -3.17
C LEU A 77 -4.97 -12.36 -2.23
N LEU A 78 -5.32 -12.20 -0.96
CA LEU A 78 -5.38 -13.33 -0.04
C LEU A 78 -6.62 -14.19 -0.39
N PRO A 79 -6.48 -15.51 -0.44
CA PRO A 79 -7.63 -16.40 -0.61
C PRO A 79 -8.64 -16.24 0.53
N ASP A 80 -9.92 -16.40 0.22
CA ASP A 80 -11.01 -16.45 1.20
C ASP A 80 -11.06 -15.24 2.17
N SER A 81 -10.69 -14.06 1.68
CA SER A 81 -10.62 -12.81 2.46
C SER A 81 -11.49 -11.68 1.90
N ALA A 82 -12.45 -11.98 1.03
CA ALA A 82 -13.25 -10.95 0.35
C ALA A 82 -14.25 -10.26 1.30
N ASP A 83 -14.61 -10.91 2.41
CA ASP A 83 -15.64 -10.49 3.35
C ASP A 83 -15.08 -9.87 4.64
N VAL A 84 -13.77 -9.97 4.88
CA VAL A 84 -13.13 -9.51 6.13
C VAL A 84 -12.81 -8.02 6.15
N MET A 85 -12.81 -7.35 4.99
CA MET A 85 -12.69 -5.90 4.89
C MET A 85 -13.52 -5.41 3.72
N THR A 86 -14.67 -4.79 3.99
CA THR A 86 -15.65 -4.46 2.93
C THR A 86 -16.11 -3.01 2.97
N TRP A 87 -16.59 -2.56 1.82
CA TRP A 87 -17.31 -1.30 1.65
C TRP A 87 -18.70 -1.60 1.11
N ARG A 88 -19.73 -1.07 1.78
CA ARG A 88 -21.13 -1.24 1.39
C ARG A 88 -21.80 0.11 1.26
N VAL A 89 -22.64 0.27 0.23
CA VAL A 89 -23.48 1.46 0.10
C VAL A 89 -24.56 1.42 1.19
N SER A 90 -24.72 2.52 1.92
CA SER A 90 -25.74 2.71 2.96
C SER A 90 -26.54 4.00 2.70
N ASP A 91 -27.58 4.23 3.50
CA ASP A 91 -28.44 5.42 3.37
C ASP A 91 -27.70 6.73 3.69
N TRP A 92 -26.57 6.65 4.38
CA TRP A 92 -25.77 7.80 4.83
C TRP A 92 -24.40 7.88 4.16
N GLY A 93 -24.04 6.93 3.28
CA GLY A 93 -22.78 6.97 2.54
C GLY A 93 -22.22 5.59 2.22
N MET A 94 -20.93 5.41 2.46
CA MET A 94 -20.26 4.11 2.33
C MET A 94 -19.89 3.61 3.71
N GLN A 95 -20.47 2.48 4.10
CA GLN A 95 -20.18 1.79 5.35
C GLN A 95 -18.96 0.88 5.17
N MET A 96 -17.98 1.04 6.06
CA MET A 96 -16.80 0.17 6.12
C MET A 96 -17.00 -0.92 7.17
N THR A 97 -16.58 -2.15 6.86
CA THR A 97 -16.45 -3.24 7.84
C THR A 97 -15.00 -3.71 7.90
N LEU A 98 -14.56 -4.14 9.08
CA LEU A 98 -13.20 -4.62 9.33
C LEU A 98 -13.25 -5.74 10.38
N ALA A 99 -13.09 -6.98 9.93
CA ALA A 99 -13.06 -8.13 10.82
C ALA A 99 -11.81 -8.11 11.70
N CYS A 100 -11.95 -8.60 12.94
CA CYS A 100 -10.87 -8.59 13.94
C CYS A 100 -9.70 -9.53 13.60
N ASP A 101 -9.90 -10.52 12.73
CA ASP A 101 -8.91 -11.53 12.33
C ASP A 101 -8.07 -11.12 11.11
N VAL A 102 -8.31 -9.93 10.54
CA VAL A 102 -7.50 -9.38 9.43
C VAL A 102 -5.99 -9.38 9.73
N PRO A 103 -5.51 -8.95 10.92
CA PRO A 103 -4.09 -8.97 11.24
C PRO A 103 -3.49 -10.38 11.20
N ASP A 104 -4.21 -11.39 11.70
CA ASP A 104 -3.74 -12.78 11.72
C ASP A 104 -3.65 -13.35 10.30
N ARG A 105 -4.63 -13.06 9.45
CA ARG A 105 -4.62 -13.46 8.03
C ARG A 105 -3.45 -12.85 7.28
N ILE A 106 -3.19 -11.56 7.47
CA ILE A 106 -2.04 -10.87 6.86
C ILE A 106 -0.73 -11.49 7.36
N SER A 107 -0.61 -11.72 8.68
CA SER A 107 0.58 -12.32 9.29
C SER A 107 0.92 -13.69 8.69
N GLY A 108 -0.10 -14.53 8.48
CA GLY A 108 0.05 -15.85 7.86
C GLY A 108 0.58 -15.81 6.42
N ALA A 109 0.20 -14.80 5.63
CA ALA A 109 0.62 -14.66 4.23
C ALA A 109 1.95 -13.89 4.06
N LEU A 110 2.31 -13.04 5.03
CA LEU A 110 3.37 -12.04 4.90
C LEU A 110 4.73 -12.63 4.49
N ARG A 111 5.10 -13.78 5.08
CA ARG A 111 6.42 -14.39 4.79
C ARG A 111 6.55 -14.82 3.33
N GLY A 112 5.52 -15.47 2.78
CA GLY A 112 5.52 -15.90 1.37
C GLY A 112 5.57 -14.70 0.43
N PHE A 113 4.71 -13.72 0.69
CA PHE A 113 4.67 -12.45 -0.04
C PHE A 113 6.04 -11.75 -0.09
N MET A 114 6.73 -11.64 1.06
CA MET A 114 8.04 -10.99 1.13
C MET A 114 9.11 -11.73 0.33
N LEU A 115 9.12 -13.07 0.36
CA LEU A 115 10.08 -13.85 -0.42
C LEU A 115 9.87 -13.64 -1.93
N GLU A 116 8.62 -13.62 -2.40
CA GLU A 116 8.29 -13.36 -3.80
C GLU A 116 8.67 -11.94 -4.23
N LEU A 117 8.35 -10.93 -3.41
CA LEU A 117 8.71 -9.54 -3.68
C LEU A 117 10.24 -9.38 -3.81
N LEU A 118 11.00 -9.93 -2.87
CA LEU A 118 12.46 -9.87 -2.89
C LEU A 118 13.03 -10.60 -4.10
N GLN A 119 12.48 -11.76 -4.46
CA GLN A 119 12.90 -12.49 -5.64
C GLN A 119 12.65 -11.69 -6.93
N ARG A 120 11.47 -11.05 -7.06
CA ARG A 120 11.14 -10.18 -8.20
C ARG A 120 12.06 -8.96 -8.30
N ALA A 121 12.49 -8.42 -7.16
CA ALA A 121 13.46 -7.34 -7.09
C ALA A 121 14.93 -7.79 -7.30
N GLY A 122 15.18 -9.08 -7.52
CA GLY A 122 16.54 -9.63 -7.66
C GLY A 122 17.34 -9.68 -6.34
N LEU A 123 16.65 -9.59 -5.19
CA LEU A 123 17.21 -9.57 -3.84
C LEU A 123 16.94 -10.85 -3.04
N GLY A 124 16.55 -11.93 -3.72
CA GLY A 124 16.22 -13.21 -3.08
C GLY A 124 17.44 -13.91 -2.44
N PRO A 125 17.20 -14.91 -1.57
CA PRO A 125 18.26 -15.71 -0.95
C PRO A 125 19.13 -16.37 -2.04
N GLY A 126 20.43 -16.00 -2.10
CA GLY A 126 21.38 -16.52 -3.09
C GLY A 126 21.60 -15.65 -4.34
N ALA A 127 20.98 -14.46 -4.43
CA ALA A 127 21.29 -13.52 -5.50
C ALA A 127 22.78 -13.08 -5.44
N PRO A 128 23.54 -13.10 -6.56
CA PRO A 128 24.93 -12.64 -6.59
C PRO A 128 24.96 -11.11 -6.44
N GLY A 129 24.98 -10.66 -5.18
CA GLY A 129 24.87 -9.25 -4.84
C GLY A 129 24.44 -9.02 -3.40
N SER A 130 24.71 -9.95 -2.48
CA SER A 130 24.53 -9.73 -1.04
C SER A 130 25.25 -8.44 -0.64
N CYS A 131 24.46 -7.39 -0.44
CA CYS A 131 24.81 -6.12 0.17
C CYS A 131 26.26 -5.64 -0.08
N ARG A 132 26.53 -5.04 -1.25
CA ARG A 132 27.58 -4.01 -1.34
C ARG A 132 26.91 -2.66 -1.17
N THR A 133 26.91 -2.18 0.08
CA THR A 133 26.61 -0.79 0.43
C THR A 133 27.66 0.12 -0.21
N THR A 134 27.38 0.65 -1.39
CA THR A 134 28.10 1.81 -1.95
C THR A 134 27.11 2.81 -2.51
N SER A 135 26.34 3.42 -1.62
CA SER A 135 25.78 4.79 -1.66
C SER A 135 24.92 5.00 -0.40
N PRO A 136 24.86 6.23 0.17
CA PRO A 136 24.59 6.42 1.58
C PRO A 136 23.10 6.31 1.92
N SER A 137 22.84 5.74 3.10
CA SER A 137 21.61 5.91 3.88
C SER A 137 20.36 5.18 3.39
N VAL A 138 20.31 3.86 3.62
CA VAL A 138 19.06 3.26 4.08
C VAL A 138 18.91 3.63 5.55
N VAL A 139 18.09 4.64 5.83
CA VAL A 139 17.62 4.94 7.18
C VAL A 139 16.48 3.97 7.47
N THR A 140 16.74 2.98 8.31
CA THR A 140 15.70 2.26 9.03
C THR A 140 15.61 2.93 10.41
N THR A 141 14.47 3.53 10.73
CA THR A 141 14.10 3.88 12.11
C THR A 141 13.76 2.64 12.91
#